data_AF-I4FWQ5-F1
#
_entry.id   AF-I4FWQ5-F1
#
_cell.length_a   1.000
_cell.length_b   1.000
_cell.length_c   1.000
_cell.angle_alpha   90.00
_cell.angle_beta   90.00
_cell.angle_gamma   90.00
#
_symmetry.space_group_name_H-M   'P 1'
#
loop_
_entity.id
_entity.type
_entity.pdbx_description
1 polymer ?
#
loop_
_entity_poly.entity_id
_entity_poly.type
_entity_poly.pdbx_seq_one_letter_code
_entity_poly.pdbx_strand_id
1 'polypeptide(L)'
;MILCDTAPLFCSVDKSQPRHQAVKILIENESSYLITTWACFTESMYLCLQRGGWSMQAQLGKLLLKKMVRLASIEEKDYPRLLSLMEKYKDRPMDLADATLVVTAENLKIKRILTFDSDFFSVSII
;
A
#
# COMPACT_ATOMS: atom_id res chain seq x y z
N MET A 1 12.22 -3.68 -4.99
CA MET A 1 11.32 -3.21 -3.92
C MET A 1 10.37 -2.20 -4.50
N ILE A 2 9.08 -2.45 -4.34
CA ILE A 2 7.99 -1.56 -4.73
C ILE A 2 7.22 -1.22 -3.47
N LEU A 3 6.89 0.06 -3.28
CA LEU A 3 5.92 0.47 -2.27
C LEU A 3 4.51 0.20 -2.77
N CYS A 4 3.68 -0.40 -1.95
CA CYS A 4 2.32 -0.79 -2.31
C CYS A 4 1.33 -0.04 -1.43
N ASP A 5 0.42 0.64 -2.10
CA ASP A 5 -0.68 1.38 -1.53
C ASP A 5 -1.87 0.47 -1.17
N THR A 6 -2.84 1.01 -0.44
CA THR A 6 -4.08 0.35 -0.01
C THR A 6 -4.84 -0.27 -1.17
N ALA A 7 -5.10 0.50 -2.24
CA ALA A 7 -5.99 0.06 -3.30
C ALA A 7 -5.46 -1.17 -4.07
N PRO A 8 -4.17 -1.25 -4.45
CA PRO A 8 -3.61 -2.47 -5.03
C PRO A 8 -3.54 -3.64 -4.06
N LEU A 9 -3.26 -3.42 -2.76
CA LEU A 9 -3.30 -4.51 -1.76
C LEU A 9 -4.69 -5.13 -1.68
N PHE A 10 -5.72 -4.31 -1.54
CA PHE A 10 -7.11 -4.77 -1.56
C PHE A 10 -7.47 -5.46 -2.89
N CYS A 11 -7.08 -4.88 -4.02
CA CYS A 11 -7.31 -5.43 -5.36
C CYS A 11 -6.67 -6.81 -5.56
N SER A 12 -5.53 -7.08 -4.91
CA SER A 12 -4.86 -8.39 -4.99
C SER A 12 -5.69 -9.55 -4.42
N VAL A 13 -6.69 -9.29 -3.58
CA VAL A 13 -7.51 -10.32 -2.93
C VAL A 13 -9.00 -10.23 -3.29
N ASP A 14 -9.47 -9.09 -3.80
CA ASP A 14 -10.82 -8.96 -4.36
C ASP A 14 -10.86 -9.39 -5.83
N LYS A 15 -11.33 -10.62 -6.09
CA LYS A 15 -11.46 -11.16 -7.46
C LYS A 15 -12.43 -10.37 -8.35
N SER A 16 -13.30 -9.55 -7.77
CA SER A 16 -14.25 -8.73 -8.54
C SER A 16 -13.65 -7.43 -9.04
N GLN A 17 -12.44 -7.06 -8.59
CA GLN A 17 -11.80 -5.83 -9.03
C GLN A 17 -11.36 -5.92 -10.50
N PRO A 18 -11.59 -4.89 -11.32
CA PRO A 18 -11.23 -4.91 -12.74
C PRO A 18 -9.74 -5.18 -12.99
N ARG A 19 -8.87 -4.73 -12.09
CA ARG A 19 -7.41 -4.88 -12.18
C ARG A 19 -6.86 -6.06 -11.36
N HIS A 20 -7.72 -6.92 -10.80
CA HIS A 20 -7.30 -8.01 -9.91
C HIS A 20 -6.21 -8.88 -10.55
N GLN A 21 -6.44 -9.33 -11.80
CA GLN A 21 -5.52 -10.23 -12.48
C GLN A 21 -4.16 -9.56 -12.75
N ALA A 22 -4.16 -8.30 -13.18
CA ALA A 22 -2.94 -7.56 -13.46
C ALA A 22 -2.10 -7.33 -12.19
N VAL A 23 -2.75 -6.94 -11.09
CA VAL A 23 -2.10 -6.78 -9.78
C VAL A 23 -1.54 -8.11 -9.26
N LYS A 24 -2.32 -9.18 -9.36
CA LYS A 24 -1.90 -10.51 -8.91
C LYS A 24 -0.66 -10.97 -9.68
N ILE A 25 -0.66 -10.85 -11.01
CA ILE A 25 0.49 -11.19 -11.86
C ILE A 25 1.71 -10.36 -11.48
N LEU A 26 1.55 -9.05 -11.23
CA LEU A 26 2.65 -8.19 -10.81
C LEU A 26 3.25 -8.66 -9.48
N ILE A 27 2.40 -8.97 -8.49
CA ILE A 27 2.83 -9.46 -7.18
C ILE A 27 3.54 -10.81 -7.28
N GLU A 28 3.04 -11.72 -8.13
CA GLU A 28 3.63 -13.04 -8.33
C GLU A 28 4.96 -13.01 -9.10
N ASN A 29 5.13 -12.06 -10.02
CA ASN A 29 6.34 -11.91 -10.84
C ASN A 29 7.39 -10.96 -10.25
N GLU A 30 7.05 -10.15 -9.25
CA GLU A 30 8.03 -9.31 -8.58
C GLU A 30 9.01 -10.22 -7.83
N SER A 31 10.27 -10.20 -8.27
CA SER A 31 11.34 -11.03 -7.71
C SER A 31 11.72 -10.65 -6.27
N SER A 32 11.23 -9.50 -5.81
CA SER A 32 11.34 -9.01 -4.45
C SER A 32 9.98 -9.00 -3.74
N TYR A 33 9.93 -8.50 -2.51
CA TYR A 33 8.68 -8.29 -1.78
C TYR A 33 8.16 -6.87 -2.01
N LEU A 34 6.84 -6.71 -1.89
CA LEU A 34 6.22 -5.42 -1.73
C LEU A 34 6.48 -4.87 -0.32
N ILE A 35 6.64 -3.57 -0.22
CA ILE A 35 6.68 -2.85 1.06
C ILE A 35 5.39 -2.05 1.17
N THR A 36 4.77 -2.04 2.34
CA THR A 36 3.65 -1.13 2.65
C THR A 36 3.79 -0.68 4.10
N THR A 37 2.90 0.19 4.58
CA THR A 37 2.90 0.65 5.97
C THR A 37 1.74 0.03 6.75
N TRP A 38 1.78 0.12 8.08
CA TRP A 38 0.65 -0.30 8.91
C TRP A 38 -0.64 0.49 8.60
N ALA A 39 -0.53 1.76 8.22
CA ALA A 39 -1.69 2.57 7.86
C ALA A 39 -2.40 2.03 6.60
N CYS A 40 -1.67 1.87 5.49
CA CYS A 40 -2.24 1.29 4.26
C CYS A 40 -2.75 -0.14 4.46
N PHE A 41 -2.01 -0.95 5.23
CA PHE A 41 -2.42 -2.31 5.52
C PHE A 41 -3.70 -2.37 6.37
N THR A 42 -3.88 -1.41 7.29
CA THR A 42 -5.08 -1.30 8.12
C THR A 42 -6.29 -0.94 7.28
N GLU A 43 -6.17 0.03 6.37
CA GLU A 43 -7.24 0.36 5.41
C GLU A 43 -7.57 -0.82 4.50
N SER A 44 -6.55 -1.53 4.00
CA SER A 44 -6.74 -2.73 3.19
C SER A 44 -7.49 -3.81 3.95
N MET A 45 -7.13 -4.05 5.22
CA MET A 45 -7.83 -4.98 6.10
C MET A 45 -9.28 -4.54 6.40
N TYR A 46 -9.51 -3.24 6.56
CA TYR A 46 -10.84 -2.68 6.73
C TYR A 46 -11.70 -2.89 5.48
N LEU A 47 -11.20 -2.56 4.29
CA LEU A 47 -11.90 -2.77 3.02
C LEU A 47 -12.20 -4.26 2.79
N CYS A 48 -11.26 -5.15 3.09
CA CYS A 48 -11.48 -6.60 3.03
C CYS A 48 -12.62 -7.05 3.95
N LEU A 49 -12.70 -6.51 5.17
CA LEU A 49 -13.78 -6.82 6.10
C LEU A 49 -15.14 -6.40 5.52
N GLN A 50 -15.23 -5.18 4.99
CA GLN A 50 -16.47 -4.67 4.39
C GLN A 50 -16.90 -5.46 3.15
N ARG A 51 -15.94 -5.91 2.33
CA ARG A 51 -16.22 -6.57 1.05
C ARG A 51 -16.50 -8.06 1.16
N GLY A 52 -15.72 -8.77 1.96
CA GLY A 52 -15.72 -10.25 1.99
C GLY A 52 -15.49 -10.84 3.38
N GLY A 53 -15.55 -10.02 4.42
CA GLY A 53 -15.37 -10.44 5.81
C GLY A 53 -13.99 -11.02 6.11
N TRP A 54 -13.95 -11.84 7.15
CA TRP A 54 -12.72 -12.52 7.60
C TRP A 54 -12.02 -13.32 6.50
N SER A 55 -12.78 -14.00 5.63
CA SER A 55 -12.20 -14.81 4.54
C SER A 55 -11.26 -14.00 3.65
N MET A 56 -11.62 -12.75 3.38
CA MET A 56 -10.84 -11.86 2.54
C MET A 56 -9.65 -11.25 3.31
N GLN A 57 -9.85 -10.87 4.57
CA GLN A 57 -8.75 -10.47 5.46
C GLN A 57 -7.70 -11.57 5.62
N ALA A 58 -8.14 -12.83 5.75
CA ALA A 58 -7.25 -13.98 5.84
C ALA A 58 -6.44 -14.20 4.54
N GLN A 59 -7.00 -13.88 3.37
CA GLN A 59 -6.25 -13.91 2.11
C GLN A 59 -5.17 -12.83 2.08
N LEU A 60 -5.49 -11.60 2.52
CA LEU A 60 -4.53 -10.52 2.62
C LEU A 60 -3.41 -10.87 3.63
N GLY A 61 -3.78 -11.42 4.79
CA GLY A 61 -2.84 -11.90 5.81
C GLY A 61 -1.88 -12.99 5.31
N LYS A 62 -2.31 -13.84 4.37
CA LYS A 62 -1.41 -14.83 3.74
C LYS A 62 -0.25 -14.18 2.99
N LEU A 63 -0.39 -12.95 2.47
CA LEU A 63 0.71 -12.24 1.82
C LEU A 63 1.83 -11.88 2.82
N LEU A 64 1.47 -11.53 4.06
CA LEU A 64 2.44 -11.31 5.15
C LEU A 64 3.14 -12.62 5.53
N LEU A 65 2.38 -13.70 5.74
CA LEU A 65 2.93 -15.00 6.12
C LEU A 65 3.88 -15.57 5.07
N LYS A 66 3.58 -15.35 3.78
CA LYS A 66 4.43 -15.73 2.66
C LYS A 66 5.59 -14.75 2.40
N LYS A 67 5.70 -13.67 3.19
CA LYS A 67 6.70 -12.60 2.99
C LYS A 67 6.64 -11.93 1.62
N MET A 68 5.47 -11.99 0.96
CA MET A 68 5.22 -11.29 -0.31
C MET A 68 5.00 -9.80 -0.07
N VAL A 69 4.48 -9.44 1.12
CA VAL A 69 4.34 -8.07 1.62
C VAL A 69 5.13 -7.95 2.93
N ARG A 70 5.83 -6.84 3.10
CA ARG A 70 6.48 -6.43 4.36
C ARG A 70 5.95 -5.08 4.82
N LEU A 71 5.78 -4.95 6.13
CA LEU A 71 5.34 -3.73 6.78
C LEU A 71 6.57 -2.90 7.18
N ALA A 72 6.69 -1.70 6.63
CA ALA A 72 7.66 -0.71 7.07
C ALA A 72 7.14 -0.02 8.35
N SER A 73 8.05 0.14 9.31
CA SER A 73 7.78 0.91 10.53
C SER A 73 7.92 2.41 10.26
N ILE A 74 7.09 3.18 10.95
CA ILE A 74 7.22 4.62 11.10
C ILE A 74 7.68 4.86 12.52
N GLU A 75 8.82 5.51 12.68
CA GLU A 75 9.47 5.73 13.97
C GLU A 75 9.18 7.15 14.47
N GLU A 76 9.40 7.44 15.76
CA GLU A 76 9.14 8.77 16.33
C GLU A 76 9.84 9.92 15.60
N LYS A 77 11.05 9.66 15.10
CA LYS A 77 11.82 10.61 14.28
C LYS A 77 11.10 11.03 12.99
N ASP A 78 10.15 10.24 12.51
CA ASP A 78 9.44 10.45 11.25
C ASP A 78 8.17 11.29 11.46
N TYR A 79 7.65 11.40 12.69
CA TYR A 79 6.37 12.07 12.98
C TYR A 79 6.35 13.54 12.53
N PRO A 80 7.41 14.36 12.75
CA PRO A 80 7.42 15.74 12.26
C PRO A 80 7.30 15.79 10.73
N ARG A 81 7.98 14.88 10.02
CA ARG A 81 7.93 14.82 8.56
C ARG A 81 6.54 14.41 8.08
N LEU A 82 5.95 13.39 8.71
CA LEU A 82 4.60 12.91 8.42
C LEU A 82 3.56 14.03 8.56
N LEU A 83 3.54 14.72 9.71
CA LEU A 83 2.59 15.81 9.96
C LEU A 83 2.81 16.99 9.00
N SER A 84 4.06 17.32 8.67
CA SER A 84 4.38 18.37 7.69
C SER A 84 3.83 18.05 6.28
N LEU A 85 3.82 16.78 5.89
CA LEU A 85 3.29 16.35 4.60
C LEU A 85 1.76 16.48 4.57
N MET A 86 1.09 16.00 5.63
CA MET A 86 -0.36 16.12 5.75
C MET A 86 -0.81 17.60 5.78
N GLU A 87 -0.07 18.46 6.48
CA GLU A 87 -0.35 19.91 6.48
C GLU A 87 -0.11 20.53 5.10
N LYS A 88 1.00 20.18 4.42
CA LYS A 88 1.35 20.69 3.10
C LYS A 88 0.30 20.34 2.04
N TYR A 89 -0.25 19.13 2.10
CA TYR A 89 -1.20 18.61 1.12
C TYR A 89 -2.65 18.60 1.63
N LYS A 90 -2.99 19.42 2.64
CA LYS A 90 -4.34 19.49 3.21
C LYS A 90 -5.44 19.85 2.19
N ASP A 91 -5.09 20.60 1.14
CA ASP A 91 -6.03 21.05 0.10
C ASP A 91 -6.30 19.97 -0.98
N ARG A 92 -5.55 18.87 -0.96
CA ARG A 92 -5.77 17.63 -1.73
C ARG A 92 -5.65 16.49 -0.73
N PRO A 93 -6.69 16.22 0.07
CA PRO A 93 -6.55 15.73 1.43
C PRO A 93 -5.72 14.45 1.48
N MET A 94 -4.42 14.63 1.71
CA MET A 94 -3.48 13.55 2.00
C MET A 94 -3.83 13.01 3.36
N ASP A 95 -4.10 11.72 3.42
CA ASP A 95 -4.39 11.05 4.68
C ASP A 95 -3.11 10.49 5.33
N LEU A 96 -3.30 9.79 6.45
CA LEU A 96 -2.21 9.17 7.18
C LEU A 96 -1.53 8.06 6.33
N ALA A 97 -2.30 7.28 5.58
CA ALA A 97 -1.76 6.18 4.78
C ALA A 97 -0.82 6.73 3.70
N ASP A 98 -1.26 7.72 2.94
CA ASP A 98 -0.45 8.43 1.95
C ASP A 98 0.83 9.02 2.54
N ALA A 99 0.72 9.75 3.66
CA ALA A 99 1.85 10.38 4.30
C ALA A 99 2.89 9.33 4.77
N THR A 100 2.45 8.21 5.32
CA THR A 100 3.34 7.12 5.73
C THR A 100 4.04 6.45 4.54
N LEU A 101 3.37 6.32 3.38
CA LEU A 101 4.02 5.83 2.16
C LEU A 101 5.11 6.77 1.66
N VAL A 102 4.84 8.08 1.64
CA VAL A 102 5.83 9.09 1.23
C VAL A 102 7.04 9.07 2.15
N VAL A 103 6.84 9.08 3.46
CA VAL A 103 7.93 8.98 4.45
C VAL A 103 8.73 7.69 4.26
N THR A 104 8.05 6.56 4.03
CA THR A 104 8.72 5.28 3.78
C THR A 104 9.54 5.32 2.49
N ALA A 105 9.02 5.95 1.44
CA ALA A 105 9.71 6.14 0.17
C ALA A 105 10.99 6.97 0.34
N GLU A 106 10.91 8.07 1.10
CA GLU A 106 12.03 8.93 1.44
C GLU A 106 13.10 8.16 2.24
N ASN A 107 12.69 7.47 3.31
CA ASN A 107 13.58 6.73 4.21
C ASN A 107 14.31 5.57 3.53
N LEU A 108 13.59 4.80 2.71
CA LEU A 108 14.13 3.60 2.03
C LEU A 108 14.65 3.90 0.61
N LYS A 109 14.58 5.15 0.16
CA LYS A 109 14.95 5.60 -1.19
C LYS A 109 14.22 4.80 -2.30
N ILE A 110 12.97 4.42 -2.05
CA ILE A 110 12.15 3.66 -3.00
C ILE A 110 11.49 4.64 -3.97
N LYS A 111 11.66 4.38 -5.27
CA LYS A 111 11.11 5.23 -6.35
C LYS A 111 9.93 4.61 -7.10
N ARG A 112 9.61 3.34 -6.81
CA ARG A 112 8.55 2.57 -7.46
C ARG A 112 7.39 2.47 -6.49
N ILE A 113 6.24 3.01 -6.86
CA ILE A 113 5.00 2.89 -6.10
C ILE A 113 3.96 2.20 -6.99
N LEU A 114 3.36 1.15 -6.42
CA LEU A 114 2.18 0.47 -6.92
C LEU A 114 0.98 1.12 -6.24
N THR A 115 0.26 1.93 -7.00
CA THR A 115 -0.95 2.66 -6.59
C THR A 115 -1.86 2.82 -7.80
N PHE A 116 -3.14 3.08 -7.55
CA PHE A 116 -4.10 3.46 -8.58
C PHE A 116 -4.36 4.97 -8.62
N ASP A 117 -3.82 5.71 -7.66
CA ASP A 117 -3.90 7.15 -7.65
C ASP A 117 -2.97 7.74 -8.73
N SER A 118 -3.52 8.64 -9.54
CA SER A 118 -2.80 9.36 -10.57
C SER A 118 -1.84 10.41 -10.02
N ASP A 119 -1.98 10.81 -8.76
CA ASP A 119 -1.16 11.86 -8.12
C ASP A 119 0.22 11.35 -7.64
N PHE A 120 0.43 10.04 -7.55
CA PHE A 120 1.72 9.43 -7.22
C PHE A 120 2.54 9.11 -8.48
N PHE A 121 3.88 9.18 -8.38
CA PHE A 121 4.79 8.70 -9.43
C PHE A 121 4.53 7.21 -9.72
N SER A 122 3.74 6.97 -10.76
CA SER A 122 3.15 5.66 -11.05
C SER A 122 4.20 4.69 -11.62
N VAL A 123 4.33 3.51 -11.01
CA VAL A 123 4.62 2.32 -11.83
C VAL A 123 3.30 1.97 -12.51
N SER A 124 3.16 2.38 -13.78
CA SER A 124 2.00 2.05 -14.58
C SER A 124 1.89 0.53 -14.71
N ILE A 125 0.86 -0.04 -14.10
CA ILE A 125 0.33 -1.33 -14.55
C ILE A 125 -0.50 -1.01 -15.78
N ILE A 126 -0.09 -1.55 -16.93
CA ILE A 126 -0.90 -1.57 -18.16
C ILE A 126 -2.18 -2.36 -17.87
#